data_AF-A0A7S4VJW2-F1
#
_entry.id   AF-A0A7S4VJW2-F1
#
_cell.length_a   1.000
_cell.length_b   1.000
_cell.length_c   1.000
_cell.angle_alpha   90.00
_cell.angle_beta   90.00
_cell.angle_gamma   90.00
#
_symmetry.space_group_name_H-M   'P 1'
#
loop_
_entity.id
_entity.type
_entity.pdbx_description
1 polymer ?
#
loop_
_entity_poly.entity_id
_entity_poly.type
_entity_poly.pdbx_seq_one_letter_code
_entity_poly.pdbx_strand_id
1 'polypeptide(L)'
;MHKERIFGGHVGEYMEYLEEEDNQKYQEQFAGYIAEDIEADGLEELYEGVHEAIREDPSPAEKKDFSPDKSFKRKAKLTLEERKARVQAKKDAKNAELAESDDE
;
A
#
# COMPACT_ATOMS: atom_id res chain seq x y z
N MET A 1 -20.81 -16.56 -22.92
CA MET A 1 -19.42 -16.70 -22.44
C MET A 1 -18.46 -15.58 -22.86
N HIS A 2 -18.04 -15.39 -24.12
CA HIS A 2 -17.03 -14.35 -24.43
C HIS A 2 -17.54 -12.92 -24.18
N LYS A 3 -18.71 -12.56 -24.73
CA LYS A 3 -19.35 -11.25 -24.48
C LYS A 3 -19.55 -11.01 -22.98
N GLU A 4 -20.20 -11.96 -22.32
CA GLU A 4 -20.50 -11.96 -20.90
C GLU A 4 -19.26 -11.73 -20.00
N ARG A 5 -18.10 -12.31 -20.34
CA ARG A 5 -16.86 -12.04 -19.60
C ARG A 5 -16.26 -10.66 -19.87
N ILE A 6 -16.50 -10.10 -21.06
CA ILE A 6 -16.04 -8.74 -21.41
C ILE A 6 -16.84 -7.69 -20.62
N PHE A 7 -18.14 -7.89 -20.45
CA PHE A 7 -19.03 -6.97 -19.75
C PHE A 7 -19.24 -7.31 -18.27
N GLY A 8 -18.40 -8.17 -17.69
CA GLY A 8 -18.44 -8.44 -16.25
C GLY A 8 -19.59 -9.33 -15.76
N GLY A 9 -20.36 -9.99 -16.63
CA GLY A 9 -21.49 -10.84 -16.22
C GLY A 9 -21.12 -11.92 -15.20
N HIS A 10 -19.98 -12.60 -15.38
CA HIS A 10 -19.48 -13.57 -14.40
C HIS A 10 -19.12 -12.97 -13.03
N VAL A 11 -18.80 -11.67 -12.98
CA VAL A 11 -18.56 -10.96 -11.71
C VAL A 11 -19.89 -10.61 -11.06
N GLY A 12 -20.87 -10.13 -11.84
CA GLY A 12 -22.23 -9.89 -11.37
C GLY A 12 -22.87 -11.14 -10.78
N GLU A 13 -22.81 -12.28 -11.49
CA GLU A 13 -23.29 -13.57 -10.97
C GLU A 13 -22.62 -13.97 -9.66
N TYR A 14 -21.32 -13.67 -9.50
CA TYR A 14 -20.59 -13.98 -8.27
C TYR A 14 -20.90 -13.00 -7.13
N MET A 15 -21.18 -11.73 -7.45
CA MET A 15 -21.67 -10.72 -6.51
C MET A 15 -23.02 -11.14 -5.95
N GLU A 16 -23.98 -11.49 -6.81
CA GLU A 16 -25.32 -11.97 -6.42
C GLU A 16 -25.21 -13.24 -5.56
N TYR A 17 -24.41 -14.23 -5.99
CA TYR A 17 -24.18 -15.45 -5.24
C TYR A 17 -23.63 -15.18 -3.82
N LEU A 18 -22.62 -14.31 -3.69
CA LEU A 18 -22.05 -13.99 -2.38
C LEU A 18 -22.97 -13.13 -1.53
N GLU A 19 -23.76 -12.25 -2.13
CA GLU A 19 -24.72 -11.43 -1.40
C GLU A 19 -25.79 -12.30 -0.72
N GLU A 20 -26.26 -13.35 -1.40
CA GLU A 20 -27.24 -14.32 -0.88
C GLU A 20 -26.64 -15.32 0.12
N GLU A 21 -25.47 -15.88 -0.17
CA GLU A 21 -24.90 -17.01 0.58
C GLU A 21 -23.98 -16.58 1.73
N ASP A 22 -23.22 -15.49 1.57
CA ASP A 22 -22.21 -15.04 2.54
C ASP A 22 -21.94 -13.54 2.42
N ASN A 23 -22.84 -12.74 3.00
CA ASN A 23 -22.76 -11.29 2.97
C ASN A 23 -21.45 -10.74 3.58
N GLN A 24 -20.82 -11.46 4.53
CA GLN A 24 -19.53 -11.04 5.07
C GLN A 24 -18.44 -11.12 4.00
N LYS A 25 -18.37 -12.23 3.25
CA LYS A 25 -17.44 -12.34 2.12
C LYS A 25 -17.74 -11.35 1.01
N TYR A 26 -19.02 -11.06 0.75
CA TYR A 26 -19.41 -10.02 -0.20
C TYR A 26 -18.78 -8.67 0.18
N GLN A 27 -18.94 -8.23 1.43
CA GLN A 27 -18.37 -6.98 1.93
C GLN A 27 -16.83 -6.96 1.87
N GLU A 28 -16.18 -8.08 2.19
CA GLU A 28 -14.72 -8.18 2.17
C GLU A 28 -14.15 -8.13 0.74
N GLN A 29 -14.77 -8.84 -0.20
CA GLN A 29 -14.26 -8.96 -1.58
C GLN A 29 -14.64 -7.76 -2.45
N PHE A 30 -15.84 -7.21 -2.25
CA PHE A 30 -16.39 -6.12 -3.06
C PHE A 30 -16.39 -4.77 -2.33
N ALA A 31 -15.56 -4.61 -1.28
CA ALA A 31 -15.45 -3.37 -0.51
C ALA A 31 -15.27 -2.10 -1.38
N GLY A 32 -14.48 -2.21 -2.45
CA GLY A 32 -14.28 -1.08 -3.39
C GLY A 32 -15.51 -0.77 -4.24
N TYR A 33 -16.27 -1.80 -4.62
CA TYR A 33 -17.50 -1.64 -5.42
C TYR A 33 -18.60 -1.02 -4.56
N ILE A 34 -18.73 -1.47 -3.32
CA ILE A 34 -19.65 -0.89 -2.33
C ILE A 34 -19.29 0.57 -2.04
N ALA A 35 -17.99 0.92 -1.98
CA ALA A 35 -17.56 2.30 -1.76
C ALA A 35 -17.85 3.24 -2.94
N GLU A 36 -18.00 2.69 -4.15
CA GLU A 36 -18.31 3.42 -5.38
C GLU A 36 -19.78 3.24 -5.83
N ASP A 37 -20.63 2.63 -4.98
CA ASP A 37 -22.04 2.33 -5.27
C ASP A 37 -22.25 1.54 -6.58
N ILE A 38 -21.37 0.55 -6.84
CA ILE A 38 -21.43 -0.33 -8.02
C ILE A 38 -22.13 -1.64 -7.64
N GLU A 39 -23.30 -1.87 -8.23
CA GLU A 39 -24.13 -3.07 -8.05
C GLU A 39 -23.92 -4.09 -9.19
N ALA A 40 -24.37 -5.34 -8.99
CA ALA A 40 -24.14 -6.45 -9.92
C ALA A 40 -24.79 -6.24 -11.30
N ASP A 41 -25.98 -5.63 -11.32
CA ASP A 41 -26.75 -5.29 -12.51
C ASP A 41 -26.17 -4.09 -13.28
N GLY A 42 -25.50 -3.18 -12.59
CA GLY A 42 -24.86 -1.99 -13.17
C GLY A 42 -23.56 -2.27 -13.94
N LEU A 43 -22.99 -3.47 -13.87
CA LEU A 43 -21.68 -3.77 -14.47
C LEU A 43 -21.66 -3.74 -16.00
N GLU A 44 -22.70 -4.26 -16.67
CA GLU A 44 -22.73 -4.26 -18.15
C GLU A 44 -22.80 -2.82 -18.69
N GLU A 45 -23.67 -1.98 -18.11
CA GLU A 45 -23.81 -0.57 -18.47
C GLU A 45 -22.52 0.23 -18.19
N LEU A 46 -21.89 0.00 -17.05
CA LEU A 46 -20.61 0.63 -16.70
C LEU A 46 -19.55 0.35 -17.77
N TYR A 47 -19.36 -0.91 -18.16
CA TYR A 47 -18.36 -1.27 -19.17
C TYR A 47 -18.73 -0.79 -20.57
N GLU A 48 -20.01 -0.77 -20.95
CA GLU A 48 -20.46 -0.17 -22.21
C GLU A 48 -20.08 1.31 -22.28
N GLY A 49 -20.37 2.09 -21.25
CA GLY A 49 -20.01 3.51 -21.17
C GLY A 49 -18.49 3.73 -21.18
N VAL A 50 -17.71 2.90 -20.49
CA VAL A 50 -16.23 2.95 -20.52
C VAL A 50 -15.71 2.68 -21.93
N HIS A 51 -16.24 1.69 -22.63
CA HIS A 51 -15.83 1.39 -24.00
C HIS A 51 -16.15 2.52 -24.97
N GLU A 52 -17.28 3.19 -24.82
CA GLU A 52 -17.64 4.37 -25.61
C GLU A 52 -16.69 5.54 -25.33
N ALA A 53 -16.46 5.87 -24.05
CA ALA A 53 -15.57 6.94 -23.66
C ALA A 53 -14.13 6.76 -24.19
N ILE A 54 -13.58 5.54 -24.15
CA ILE A 54 -12.25 5.23 -24.69
C ILE A 54 -12.21 5.36 -26.23
N ARG A 55 -13.32 5.04 -26.92
CA ARG A 55 -13.40 5.21 -28.38
C ARG A 55 -13.48 6.68 -28.78
N GLU A 56 -14.15 7.51 -27.96
CA GLU A 56 -14.23 8.95 -28.18
C GLU A 56 -12.89 9.66 -27.94
N ASP A 57 -12.22 9.34 -26.82
CA ASP A 57 -10.90 9.87 -26.50
C ASP A 57 -9.92 8.76 -26.07
N PRO A 58 -9.07 8.27 -26.98
CA PRO A 58 -8.04 7.28 -26.67
C PRO A 58 -6.76 7.92 -26.08
N SER A 59 -6.76 9.23 -25.79
CA SER A 59 -5.56 9.91 -25.31
C SER A 59 -5.18 9.47 -23.88
N PRO A 60 -3.88 9.38 -23.55
CA PRO A 60 -3.46 9.01 -22.21
C PRO A 60 -3.80 10.10 -21.18
N ALA A 61 -4.32 9.70 -20.03
CA ALA A 61 -4.51 10.61 -18.91
C ALA A 61 -3.19 11.24 -18.44
N GLU A 62 -3.25 12.49 -17.97
CA GLU A 62 -2.09 13.20 -17.44
C GLU A 62 -1.50 12.46 -16.23
N LYS A 63 -0.18 12.28 -16.23
CA LYS A 63 0.53 11.65 -15.12
C LYS A 63 0.67 12.66 -13.98
N LYS A 64 0.27 12.27 -12.78
CA LYS A 64 0.58 13.06 -11.57
C LYS A 64 2.09 12.97 -11.30
N ASP A 65 2.73 14.12 -11.11
CA ASP A 65 4.13 14.18 -10.73
C ASP A 65 4.34 13.53 -9.36
N PHE A 66 5.17 12.49 -9.32
CA PHE A 66 5.51 11.80 -8.07
C PHE A 66 6.67 12.53 -7.39
N SER A 67 6.40 13.12 -6.22
CA SER A 67 7.45 13.63 -5.33
C SER A 67 7.67 12.63 -4.19
N PRO A 68 8.87 12.01 -4.09
CA PRO A 68 9.14 11.05 -3.03
C PRO A 68 9.19 11.75 -1.66
N ASP A 69 8.69 11.07 -0.63
CA ASP A 69 8.87 11.53 0.73
C ASP A 69 10.36 11.49 1.13
N LYS A 70 10.93 12.66 1.40
CA LYS A 70 12.33 12.84 1.84
C LYS A 70 12.45 12.97 3.37
N SER A 71 11.38 12.67 4.11
CA SER A 71 11.36 12.69 5.58
C SER A 71 12.36 11.70 6.18
N PHE A 72 12.49 10.51 5.57
CA PHE A 72 13.40 9.48 6.05
C PHE A 72 14.86 9.81 5.70
N LYS A 73 15.62 10.23 6.71
CA LYS A 73 17.07 10.46 6.60
C LYS A 73 17.83 9.31 7.26
N ARG A 74 18.64 8.59 6.47
CA ARG A 74 19.58 7.60 7.02
C ARG A 74 20.61 8.31 7.89
N LYS A 75 20.94 7.72 9.04
CA LYS A 75 22.03 8.23 9.89
C LYS A 75 23.33 8.27 9.09
N ALA A 76 24.05 9.38 9.15
CA ALA A 76 25.36 9.51 8.52
C ALA A 76 26.33 8.47 9.09
N LYS A 77 27.25 7.97 8.25
CA LYS A 77 28.32 7.11 8.72
C LYS A 77 29.26 7.91 9.61
N LEU A 78 29.59 7.36 10.76
CA LEU A 78 30.54 7.99 11.68
C LEU A 78 31.91 8.10 11.05
N THR A 79 32.55 9.24 11.26
CA THR A 79 33.94 9.50 10.93
C THR A 79 34.88 8.66 11.80
N LEU A 80 36.15 8.60 11.40
CA LEU A 80 37.17 7.87 12.15
C LEU A 80 37.40 8.48 13.54
N GLU A 81 37.35 9.82 13.65
CA GLU A 81 37.53 10.54 14.92
C GLU A 81 36.38 10.26 15.89
N GLU A 82 35.12 10.32 15.43
CA GLU A 82 33.95 9.99 16.25
C GLU A 82 33.97 8.53 16.71
N ARG A 83 34.45 7.60 15.86
CA ARG A 83 34.63 6.20 16.25
C ARG A 83 35.69 6.05 17.34
N LYS A 84 36.83 6.71 17.21
CA LYS A 84 37.89 6.68 18.23
C LYS A 84 37.42 7.29 19.55
N ALA A 85 36.76 8.45 19.51
CA ALA A 85 36.18 9.09 20.69
C ALA A 85 35.17 8.19 21.40
N ARG A 86 34.29 7.50 20.65
CA ARG A 86 33.35 6.53 21.24
C ARG A 86 34.05 5.35 21.88
N VAL A 87 35.11 4.82 21.26
CA VAL A 87 35.89 3.72 21.84
C VAL A 87 36.55 4.19 23.13
N GLN A 88 37.14 5.39 23.16
CA GLN A 88 37.77 5.94 24.36
C GLN A 88 36.76 6.15 25.48
N ALA A 89 35.62 6.80 25.20
CA ALA A 89 34.55 6.99 26.17
C ALA A 89 34.03 5.67 26.76
N LYS A 90 33.94 4.60 25.95
CA LYS A 90 33.56 3.26 26.44
C LYS A 90 34.63 2.64 27.36
N LYS A 91 35.92 2.84 27.04
CA LYS A 91 37.01 2.36 27.89
C LYS A 91 37.05 3.10 29.21
N ASP A 92 36.92 4.42 29.18
CA ASP A 92 36.96 5.27 30.37
C ASP A 92 35.78 4.94 31.31
N ALA A 93 34.57 4.76 30.76
CA ALA A 93 33.42 4.32 31.53
C ALA A 93 33.64 2.96 32.19
N LYS A 94 34.23 1.99 31.46
CA LYS A 94 34.51 0.66 32.02
C LYS A 94 35.60 0.69 33.09
N ASN A 95 36.63 1.51 32.92
CA ASN A 95 37.68 1.68 33.91
C ASN A 95 37.16 2.36 35.18
N ALA A 96 36.23 3.32 35.05
CA ALA A 96 35.57 3.95 36.20
C ALA A 96 34.70 2.95 36.97
N GLU A 97 33.91 2.12 36.26
CA GLU A 97 33.12 1.03 36.88
C GLU A 97 34.01 0.04 37.64
N LEU A 98 35.17 -0.33 37.07
CA LEU A 98 36.14 -1.22 37.73
C LEU A 98 36.77 -0.58 38.97
N ALA A 99 37.08 0.71 38.93
CA ALA A 99 37.62 1.42 40.08
C ALA A 99 36.59 1.52 41.22
N GLU A 100 35.32 1.75 40.89
CA GLU A 100 34.23 1.80 41.87
C GLU A 100 33.94 0.42 42.49
N SER A 101 34.12 -0.68 41.73
CA SER A 101 34.01 -2.04 42.27
C SER A 101 35.22 -2.52 43.08
N ASP A 102 36.39 -1.89 42.91
CA ASP A 102 37.60 -2.23 43.68
C ASP A 102 37.67 -1.44 45.01
N ASP A 103 36.94 -0.32 45.12
CA ASP A 103 36.82 0.52 46.33
C ASP A 103 35.62 0.12 47.24
N GLU A 104 34.79 -0.85 46.84
CA GLU A 104 33.67 -1.44 47.61
C GLU A 104 34.00 -2.83 48.17
#